data_AF-A0A8A6NLV8-F1
#
_entry.id   AF-A0A8A6NLV8-F1
#
_cell.length_a   1.000
_cell.length_b   1.000
_cell.length_c   1.000
_cell.angle_alpha   90.00
_cell.angle_beta   90.00
_cell.angle_gamma   90.00
#
_symmetry.space_group_name_H-M   'P 1'
#
loop_
_entity.id
_entity.type
_entity.pdbx_description
1 polymer ?
#
loop_
_entity_poly.entity_id
_entity_poly.type
_entity_poly.pdbx_seq_one_letter_code
_entity_poly.pdbx_strand_id
1 'polypeptide(L)' 'ARNEGRNLAREGNDIIREAAKWSPELAVACELWKEIKFEFEAMDTV' A
#
# COMPACT_ATOMS: atom_id res chain seq x y z
N ALA A 1 7.12 3.76 11.17
CA ALA A 1 7.55 4.02 9.76
C ALA A 1 7.63 5.50 9.38
N ARG A 2 6.52 6.24 9.21
CA ARG A 2 6.59 7.67 8.79
C ARG A 2 7.38 8.54 9.76
N ASN A 3 7.05 8.46 11.05
CA ASN A 3 7.71 9.24 12.10
C ASN A 3 9.16 8.77 12.37
N GLU A 4 9.53 7.59 11.87
CA GLU A 4 10.91 7.07 11.90
C GLU A 4 11.73 7.53 10.67
N GLY A 5 11.15 8.35 9.78
CA GLY A 5 11.86 8.88 8.61
C GLY A 5 11.99 7.90 7.43
N ARG A 6 11.23 6.78 7.42
CA ARG A 6 11.25 5.83 6.30
C ARG A 6 10.64 6.44 5.03
N ASN A 7 11.18 6.07 3.86
CA ASN A 7 10.68 6.53 2.57
C ASN A 7 9.44 5.74 2.16
N LEU A 8 8.26 6.24 2.48
CA LEU A 8 7.00 5.54 2.21
C LEU A 8 6.72 5.29 0.72
N ALA A 9 7.18 6.17 -0.18
CA ALA A 9 6.98 6.00 -1.61
C ALA A 9 7.73 4.77 -2.16
N ARG A 10 8.83 4.38 -1.51
CA ARG A 10 9.64 3.22 -1.91
C ARG A 10 9.37 1.99 -1.03
N GLU A 11 9.15 2.20 0.26
CA GLU A 11 9.11 1.14 1.28
C GLU A 11 7.68 0.78 1.72
N GLY A 12 6.66 1.52 1.28
CA GLY A 12 5.29 1.41 1.78
C GLY A 12 4.71 0.00 1.67
N ASN A 13 4.92 -0.67 0.54
CA ASN A 13 4.43 -2.04 0.34
C ASN A 13 5.07 -3.04 1.32
N ASP A 14 6.36 -2.90 1.60
CA ASP A 14 7.06 -3.80 2.52
C ASP A 14 6.65 -3.53 3.97
N ILE A 15 6.42 -2.27 4.33
CA ILE A 15 5.86 -1.89 5.64
C ILE A 15 4.50 -2.56 5.86
N ILE A 16 3.60 -2.51 4.86
CA ILE A 16 2.27 -3.13 4.94
C ILE A 16 2.37 -4.65 5.04
N ARG A 17 3.28 -5.29 4.28
CA ARG A 17 3.52 -6.74 4.37
C ARG A 17 4.06 -7.19 5.72
N GLU A 18 4.96 -6.44 6.33
CA GLU A 18 5.47 -6.74 7.68
C GLU A 18 4.38 -6.59 8.74
N ALA A 19 3.51 -5.59 8.62
CA ALA A 19 2.36 -5.43 9.51
C ALA A 19 1.34 -6.58 9.36
N ALA A 20 1.11 -7.05 8.13
CA ALA A 20 0.16 -8.14 7.84
C ALA A 20 0.54 -9.48 8.52
N LYS A 21 1.82 -9.71 8.86
CA LYS A 21 2.25 -10.90 9.62
C LYS A 21 1.61 -11.00 11.02
N TRP A 22 1.19 -9.86 11.57
CA TRP A 22 0.65 -9.76 12.93
C TRP A 22 -0.85 -9.43 12.98
N SER A 23 -1.49 -9.21 11.82
CA SER A 23 -2.94 -8.95 11.73
C SER A 23 -3.55 -9.81 10.61
N PRO A 24 -4.35 -10.83 10.96
CA PRO A 24 -5.06 -11.67 9.99
C PRO A 24 -5.99 -10.87 9.08
N GLU A 25 -6.67 -9.85 9.61
CA GLU A 25 -7.59 -8.99 8.87
C GLU A 25 -6.83 -8.18 7.81
N LEU A 26 -5.66 -7.65 8.16
CA LEU A 26 -4.81 -6.92 7.22
C LEU A 26 -4.25 -7.86 6.15
N ALA A 27 -3.85 -9.09 6.51
CA ALA A 27 -3.36 -10.07 5.54
C ALA A 27 -4.44 -10.40 4.49
N VAL A 28 -5.68 -10.64 4.93
CA VAL A 28 -6.81 -10.91 4.02
C VAL A 28 -7.09 -9.70 3.12
N ALA A 29 -7.10 -8.50 3.69
CA ALA A 29 -7.27 -7.25 2.94
C ALA A 29 -6.18 -7.09 1.85
N CYS A 30 -4.92 -7.31 2.21
CA CYS A 30 -3.81 -7.21 1.26
C CYS A 30 -3.94 -8.20 0.11
N GLU A 31 -4.32 -9.46 0.37
CA GLU A 31 -4.50 -10.46 -0.68
C GLU A 31 -5.70 -10.17 -1.59
N LEU A 32 -6.80 -9.70 -1.02
CA LEU A 32 -8.03 -9.41 -1.76
C LEU A 32 -7.86 -8.25 -2.75
N TRP A 33 -7.08 -7.23 -2.38
CA TRP A 33 -6.99 -5.97 -3.14
C TRP A 33 -5.67 -5.74 -3.88
N LYS A 34 -4.70 -6.67 -3.81
CA LYS A 34 -3.34 -6.49 -4.40
C LYS A 34 -3.31 -6.18 -5.90
N GLU A 35 -4.32 -6.60 -6.66
CA GLU A 35 -4.38 -6.41 -8.12
C GLU A 35 -5.23 -5.19 -8.53
N ILE A 36 -5.96 -4.58 -7.59
CA ILE A 36 -6.82 -3.45 -7.90
C ILE A 36 -5.96 -2.20 -8.10
N LYS A 37 -5.95 -1.69 -9.32
CA LYS A 37 -5.34 -0.42 -9.71
C LYS A 37 -6.29 0.35 -10.61
N PHE A 38 -6.28 1.67 -10.48
CA PHE A 38 -7.04 2.57 -11.34
C PHE A 38 -6.04 3.38 -12.16
N GLU A 39 -5.70 2.88 -13.34
CA GLU A 39 -4.77 3.51 -14.28
C GLU A 39 -5.59 4.09 -15.44
N PHE A 40 -6.10 5.32 -15.25
CA PHE A 40 -6.87 6.05 -16.25
C PHE A 40 -6.26 7.44 -16.46
N GLU A 41 -6.42 7.98 -17.66
CA GLU A 41 -5.98 9.35 -17.95
C GLU A 41 -6.80 10.37 -17.14
N ALA A 42 -6.12 11.38 -16.60
CA ALA A 42 -6.80 12.49 -15.95
C ALA A 42 -7.55 13.33 -17.00
N MET A 43 -8.84 13.56 -16.79
CA MET A 43 -9.67 14.32 -17.73
C MET A 43 -9.37 15.82 -17.73
N ASP A 44 -8.99 16.35 -16.56
CA ASP A 44 -8.53 17.73 -16.40
C ASP A 44 -7.02 17.73 -16.15
N THR A 45 -6.29 18.47 -16.98
CA THR A 45 -4.83 18.61 -16.94
C THR A 45 -4.47 20.09 -17.06
N VAL A 46 -3.49 20.54 -16.29
CA VAL A 46 -3.05 21.96 -16.20
C VAL A 46 -2.30 22.41 -17.44
#